data_AF-A0A3S0B5B2-F1
#
_entry.id   AF-A0A3S0B5B2-F1
#
_cell.length_a   1.000
_cell.length_b   1.000
_cell.length_c   1.000
_cell.angle_alpha   90.00
_cell.angle_beta   90.00
_cell.angle_gamma   90.00
#
_symmetry.space_group_name_H-M   'P 1'
#
loop_
_entity.id
_entity.type
_entity.pdbx_description
1 polymer ?
#
loop_
_entity_poly.entity_id
_entity_poly.type
_entity_poly.pdbx_seq_one_letter_code
_entity_poly.pdbx_strand_id
1 'polypeptide(L)'
;MSLPTTRTRHWVTAILLLVPLIIGTVIAATTHLDASRAWSSAEEPAAAPAAGLHPTELVDARRAAGEAGAQAGFLSAGTGELRDGVEEMREQATTLPGQFGEAVAGAQQLHQGLVEIQAGVGQLGGGATEVADGVGQAVDTVIGLEAVQGQLVAAIDRTVRELEGTRDPQLVEARRQLTDLRGQVQSLQLGGEMADQLGALKDGSRQIADQLSVPGQPFHDGIYSATRGAQDLAYGLSQAQGGVDEAVAGVDTLGEGAQRIDDMATRTQDRIGAVQRALPVTQTTAEVAESPVVALAPMYALLIAALVMLGGAFAGATRNWWILLGAVLGLTGLGAVLLWLTAAGLTAGVAAWSALVLALGVLAAAMATRVLLSLLGPVAGWITAAVLGVAQIGLVGWVWKSLSYTDVAAGWQILANLSPLSWATAGLTTVGNAATPQVLWLALGVLGAMAVTGVAGVALGSRGRH
;
A
#
# COMPACT_ATOMS: atom_id res chain seq x y z
N MET A 1 -62.77 21.32 -36.58
CA MET A 1 -62.04 21.02 -35.34
C MET A 1 -62.76 21.68 -34.17
N SER A 2 -63.48 20.89 -33.36
CA SER A 2 -64.15 21.38 -32.16
C SER A 2 -63.11 21.87 -31.14
N LEU A 3 -63.27 23.10 -30.66
CA LEU A 3 -62.39 23.65 -29.63
C LEU A 3 -62.44 22.77 -28.36
N PRO A 4 -61.28 22.43 -27.75
CA PRO A 4 -61.23 21.66 -26.52
C PRO A 4 -61.98 22.36 -25.38
N THR A 5 -62.68 21.59 -24.54
CA THR A 5 -63.35 22.07 -23.31
C THR A 5 -62.40 22.91 -22.43
N THR A 6 -62.95 23.82 -21.61
CA THR A 6 -62.16 24.71 -20.74
C THR A 6 -61.16 23.97 -19.84
N ARG A 7 -61.53 22.78 -19.35
CA ARG A 7 -60.64 21.91 -18.55
C ARG A 7 -59.47 21.35 -19.35
N THR A 8 -59.71 20.90 -20.59
CA THR A 8 -58.64 20.43 -21.48
C THR A 8 -57.67 21.54 -21.87
N ARG A 9 -58.14 22.80 -21.96
CA ARG A 9 -57.27 23.95 -22.25
C ARG A 9 -56.29 24.25 -21.11
N HIS A 10 -56.75 24.15 -19.85
CA HIS A 10 -55.87 24.35 -18.69
C HIS A 10 -54.81 23.25 -18.57
N TRP A 11 -55.16 22.00 -18.85
CA TRP A 11 -54.20 20.89 -18.89
C TRP A 11 -53.16 21.05 -20.00
N VAL A 12 -53.59 21.48 -21.20
CA VAL A 12 -52.66 21.78 -22.30
C VAL A 12 -51.69 22.89 -21.93
N THR A 13 -52.16 23.97 -21.27
CA THR A 13 -51.27 25.05 -20.81
C THR A 13 -50.31 24.59 -19.71
N ALA A 14 -50.72 23.66 -18.85
CA ALA A 14 -49.86 23.10 -17.81
C ALA A 14 -48.75 22.23 -18.37
N ILE A 15 -49.09 21.37 -19.32
CA ILE A 15 -48.11 20.53 -20.03
C ILE A 15 -47.14 21.43 -20.81
N LEU A 16 -47.64 22.44 -21.53
CA LEU A 16 -46.80 23.38 -22.28
C LEU A 16 -45.86 24.20 -21.39
N LEU A 17 -46.22 24.46 -20.13
CA LEU A 17 -45.37 25.19 -19.17
C LEU A 17 -44.25 24.28 -18.59
N LEU A 18 -44.44 22.96 -18.60
CA LEU A 18 -43.42 21.98 -18.20
C LEU A 18 -42.43 21.66 -19.33
N VAL A 19 -42.83 21.80 -20.59
CA VAL A 19 -41.97 21.51 -21.76
C VAL A 19 -40.63 22.26 -21.73
N PRO A 20 -40.57 23.59 -21.48
CA PRO A 20 -39.31 24.31 -21.36
C PRO A 20 -38.40 23.80 -20.24
N LEU A 21 -38.97 23.39 -19.11
CA LEU A 21 -38.20 22.82 -17.99
C LEU A 21 -37.58 21.49 -18.39
N ILE A 22 -38.37 20.59 -19.00
CA ILE A 22 -37.92 19.27 -19.45
C ILE A 22 -36.82 19.42 -20.50
N ILE A 23 -37.03 20.28 -21.52
CA ILE A 23 -36.02 20.54 -22.56
C ILE A 23 -34.75 21.12 -21.94
N GLY A 24 -34.88 22.10 -21.02
CA GLY A 24 -33.74 22.68 -20.31
C GLY A 24 -32.93 21.64 -19.54
N THR A 25 -33.61 20.74 -18.79
CA THR A 25 -32.95 19.63 -18.09
C THR A 25 -32.24 18.66 -19.01
N VAL A 26 -32.88 18.28 -20.14
CA VAL A 26 -32.29 17.33 -21.08
C VAL A 26 -31.05 17.94 -21.71
N ILE A 27 -31.11 19.20 -22.15
CA ILE A 27 -29.95 19.88 -22.71
C ILE A 27 -28.84 19.92 -21.67
N ALA A 28 -29.11 20.38 -20.45
CA ALA A 28 -28.09 20.45 -19.40
C ALA A 28 -27.46 19.08 -19.06
N ALA A 29 -28.27 18.02 -18.99
CA ALA A 29 -27.77 16.66 -18.76
C ALA A 29 -26.92 16.13 -19.91
N THR A 30 -27.29 16.42 -21.17
CA THR A 30 -26.54 15.97 -22.37
C THR A 30 -25.26 16.76 -22.63
N THR A 31 -25.22 18.02 -22.21
CA THR A 31 -24.05 18.90 -22.39
C THR A 31 -23.15 18.97 -21.15
N HIS A 32 -23.43 18.15 -20.12
CA HIS A 32 -22.71 18.19 -18.83
C HIS A 32 -22.64 19.60 -18.20
N LEU A 33 -23.73 20.37 -18.37
CA LEU A 33 -23.90 21.68 -17.73
C LEU A 33 -24.50 21.47 -16.33
N ASP A 34 -23.68 20.93 -15.44
CA ASP A 34 -24.02 20.77 -14.04
C ASP A 34 -24.08 22.14 -13.35
N ALA A 35 -24.79 22.24 -12.22
CA ALA A 35 -24.97 23.52 -11.54
C ALA A 35 -23.62 24.16 -11.12
N SER A 36 -22.57 23.38 -10.89
CA SER A 36 -21.21 23.87 -10.64
C SER A 36 -20.63 24.72 -11.78
N ARG A 37 -21.05 24.48 -13.03
CA ARG A 37 -20.68 25.32 -14.20
C ARG A 37 -21.15 26.77 -14.08
N ALA A 38 -22.06 27.04 -13.16
CA ALA A 38 -22.54 28.37 -12.89
C ALA A 38 -21.54 29.23 -12.09
N TRP A 39 -20.47 28.64 -11.57
CA TRP A 39 -19.38 29.34 -10.86
C TRP A 39 -17.97 28.79 -11.12
N SER A 40 -17.79 27.65 -11.82
CA SER A 40 -16.49 27.08 -12.18
C SER A 40 -16.39 26.68 -13.65
N SER A 41 -15.23 26.90 -14.29
CA SER A 41 -14.97 26.51 -15.69
C SER A 41 -14.52 25.04 -15.81
N ALA A 42 -14.34 24.54 -17.04
CA ALA A 42 -13.85 23.18 -17.29
C ALA A 42 -12.34 23.06 -17.11
N GLU A 43 -11.63 24.12 -17.51
CA GLU A 43 -10.17 24.16 -17.44
C GLU A 43 -9.67 24.38 -16.00
N GLU A 44 -10.45 25.04 -15.14
CA GLU A 44 -10.07 25.33 -13.75
C GLU A 44 -11.22 25.01 -12.77
N PRO A 45 -11.30 23.75 -12.30
CA PRO A 45 -12.28 23.34 -11.29
C PRO A 45 -12.05 24.12 -9.99
N ALA A 46 -13.01 24.97 -9.63
CA ALA A 46 -12.94 25.82 -8.45
C ALA A 46 -14.11 25.53 -7.49
N ALA A 47 -13.81 25.51 -6.20
CA ALA A 47 -14.83 25.45 -5.16
C ALA A 47 -15.72 26.72 -5.18
N ALA A 48 -16.95 26.58 -4.70
CA ALA A 48 -17.92 27.68 -4.69
C ALA A 48 -17.39 28.89 -3.85
N PRO A 49 -17.63 30.14 -4.31
CA PRO A 49 -17.27 31.33 -3.54
C PRO A 49 -17.93 31.33 -2.14
N ALA A 50 -17.12 31.48 -1.09
CA ALA A 50 -17.59 31.57 0.29
C ALA A 50 -17.59 33.03 0.78
N ALA A 51 -18.69 33.48 1.37
CA ALA A 51 -18.81 34.83 1.91
C ALA A 51 -18.24 34.93 3.33
N GLY A 52 -17.44 35.98 3.59
CA GLY A 52 -17.07 36.40 4.96
C GLY A 52 -15.77 35.82 5.54
N LEU A 53 -14.90 35.20 4.73
CA LEU A 53 -13.59 34.72 5.20
C LEU A 53 -12.46 35.63 4.71
N HIS A 54 -11.48 35.92 5.57
CA HIS A 54 -10.33 36.74 5.20
C HIS A 54 -9.46 36.02 4.17
N PRO A 55 -9.14 36.63 3.01
CA PRO A 55 -8.41 35.96 1.93
C PRO A 55 -7.05 35.37 2.33
N THR A 56 -6.38 35.99 3.31
CA THR A 56 -5.06 35.57 3.79
C THR A 56 -5.10 34.25 4.57
N GLU A 57 -6.11 34.04 5.43
CA GLU A 57 -6.24 32.81 6.23
C GLU A 57 -6.51 31.59 5.36
N LEU A 58 -7.24 31.78 4.26
CA LEU A 58 -7.51 30.73 3.27
C LEU A 58 -6.28 30.37 2.43
N VAL A 59 -5.47 31.37 2.05
CA VAL A 59 -4.20 31.15 1.36
C VAL A 59 -3.22 30.40 2.26
N ASP A 60 -3.13 30.78 3.53
CA ASP A 60 -2.25 30.12 4.50
C ASP A 60 -2.72 28.69 4.81
N ALA A 61 -4.01 28.46 4.98
CA ALA A 61 -4.58 27.12 5.15
C ALA A 61 -4.33 26.23 3.93
N ARG A 62 -4.43 26.77 2.71
CA ARG A 62 -4.09 26.05 1.48
C ARG A 62 -2.60 25.72 1.39
N ARG A 63 -1.73 26.69 1.72
CA ARG A 63 -0.28 26.45 1.72
C ARG A 63 0.07 25.34 2.72
N ALA A 64 -0.45 25.43 3.95
CA ALA A 64 -0.25 24.43 4.98
C ALA A 64 -0.80 23.05 4.57
N ALA A 65 -1.98 23.00 3.94
CA ALA A 65 -2.53 21.74 3.42
C ALA A 65 -1.70 21.17 2.27
N GLY A 66 -1.16 22.04 1.39
CA GLY A 66 -0.24 21.67 0.31
C GLY A 66 1.06 21.06 0.84
N GLU A 67 1.69 21.73 1.80
CA GLU A 67 2.88 21.25 2.51
C GLU A 67 2.61 19.93 3.23
N ALA A 68 1.51 19.83 3.97
CA ALA A 68 1.11 18.59 4.63
C ALA A 68 0.89 17.45 3.63
N GLY A 69 0.33 17.74 2.45
CA GLY A 69 0.11 16.75 1.40
C GLY A 69 1.41 16.25 0.79
N ALA A 70 2.38 17.15 0.57
CA ALA A 70 3.72 16.75 0.13
C ALA A 70 4.43 15.88 1.18
N GLN A 71 4.38 16.28 2.45
CA GLN A 71 4.97 15.50 3.56
C GLN A 71 4.29 14.13 3.72
N ALA A 72 2.97 14.06 3.61
CA ALA A 72 2.24 12.80 3.65
C ALA A 72 2.54 11.90 2.44
N GLY A 73 2.77 12.50 1.26
CA GLY A 73 3.25 11.76 0.09
C GLY A 73 4.64 11.16 0.30
N PHE A 74 5.59 11.92 0.87
CA PHE A 74 6.91 11.39 1.24
C PHE A 74 6.82 10.31 2.31
N LEU A 75 5.95 10.48 3.31
CA LEU A 75 5.71 9.47 4.32
C LEU A 75 5.18 8.18 3.69
N SER A 76 4.13 8.27 2.86
CA SER A 76 3.56 7.09 2.18
C SER A 76 4.55 6.40 1.25
N ALA A 77 5.40 7.16 0.55
CA ALA A 77 6.46 6.58 -0.28
C ALA A 77 7.51 5.85 0.58
N GLY A 78 7.96 6.47 1.67
CA GLY A 78 8.94 5.87 2.57
C GLY A 78 8.40 4.65 3.33
N THR A 79 7.11 4.63 3.68
CA THR A 79 6.48 3.46 4.30
C THR A 79 6.25 2.34 3.29
N GLY A 80 5.98 2.68 2.03
CA GLY A 80 5.95 1.72 0.93
C GLY A 80 7.30 1.05 0.72
N GLU A 81 8.38 1.83 0.67
CA GLU A 81 9.75 1.31 0.55
C GLU A 81 10.15 0.43 1.77
N LEU A 82 9.78 0.86 2.98
CA LEU A 82 9.97 0.04 4.19
C LEU A 82 9.21 -1.29 4.09
N ARG A 83 7.94 -1.26 3.67
CA ARG A 83 7.10 -2.45 3.51
C ARG A 83 7.71 -3.41 2.49
N ASP A 84 8.11 -2.90 1.33
CA ASP A 84 8.70 -3.69 0.26
C ASP A 84 10.05 -4.30 0.71
N GLY A 85 10.90 -3.53 1.41
CA GLY A 85 12.14 -4.04 1.96
C GLY A 85 11.96 -5.11 3.05
N VAL A 86 10.90 -4.99 3.87
CA VAL A 86 10.56 -6.01 4.87
C VAL A 86 9.96 -7.26 4.20
N GLU A 87 9.21 -7.10 3.10
CA GLU A 87 8.70 -8.22 2.30
C GLU A 87 9.85 -9.01 1.66
N GLU A 88 10.85 -8.33 1.09
CA GLU A 88 12.08 -8.97 0.59
C GLU A 88 12.83 -9.70 1.73
N MET A 89 12.97 -9.06 2.89
CA MET A 89 13.59 -9.69 4.06
C MET A 89 12.81 -10.94 4.51
N ARG A 90 11.47 -10.90 4.46
CA ARG A 90 10.60 -12.04 4.79
C ARG A 90 10.77 -13.18 3.81
N GLU A 91 10.81 -12.90 2.50
CA GLU A 91 11.08 -13.91 1.48
C GLU A 91 12.42 -14.63 1.75
N GLN A 92 13.49 -13.88 2.02
CA GLN A 92 14.78 -14.46 2.36
C GLN A 92 14.72 -15.25 3.67
N ALA A 93 14.05 -14.73 4.69
CA ALA A 93 13.89 -15.37 5.98
C ALA A 93 13.15 -16.72 5.89
N THR A 94 12.20 -16.88 4.95
CA THR A 94 11.49 -18.17 4.77
C THR A 94 12.41 -19.33 4.36
N THR A 95 13.55 -19.02 3.75
CA THR A 95 14.52 -20.05 3.33
C THR A 95 15.50 -20.43 4.44
N LEU A 96 15.65 -19.58 5.47
CA LEU A 96 16.64 -19.74 6.53
C LEU A 96 16.42 -21.02 7.36
N PRO A 97 15.20 -21.36 7.82
CA PRO A 97 14.96 -22.59 8.58
C PRO A 97 15.35 -23.85 7.81
N GLY A 98 15.12 -23.86 6.50
CA GLY A 98 15.50 -24.97 5.63
C GLY A 98 17.00 -25.15 5.55
N GLN A 99 17.73 -24.09 5.19
CA GLN A 99 19.21 -24.12 5.11
C GLN A 99 19.85 -24.42 6.47
N PHE A 100 19.29 -23.89 7.55
CA PHE A 100 19.77 -24.17 8.90
C PHE A 100 19.48 -25.62 9.32
N GLY A 101 18.33 -26.17 8.93
CA GLY A 101 18.02 -27.59 9.09
C GLY A 101 19.00 -28.50 8.35
N GLU A 102 19.42 -28.13 7.14
CA GLU A 102 20.46 -28.84 6.40
C GLU A 102 21.82 -28.79 7.14
N ALA A 103 22.18 -27.65 7.72
CA ALA A 103 23.40 -27.52 8.53
C ALA A 103 23.34 -28.41 9.79
N VAL A 104 22.19 -28.46 10.49
CA VAL A 104 21.95 -29.37 11.63
C VAL A 104 22.12 -30.82 11.20
N ALA A 105 21.49 -31.22 10.09
CA ALA A 105 21.58 -32.58 9.56
C ALA A 105 23.02 -32.94 9.16
N GLY A 106 23.74 -32.02 8.51
CA GLY A 106 25.15 -32.20 8.13
C GLY A 106 26.06 -32.35 9.35
N ALA A 107 25.85 -31.58 10.41
CA ALA A 107 26.61 -31.70 11.65
C ALA A 107 26.33 -33.03 12.38
N GLN A 108 25.08 -33.51 12.38
CA GLN A 108 24.74 -34.83 12.92
C GLN A 108 25.40 -35.96 12.13
N GLN A 109 25.41 -35.87 10.79
CA GLN A 109 26.11 -36.83 9.93
C GLN A 109 27.62 -36.81 10.17
N LEU A 110 28.23 -35.63 10.31
CA LEU A 110 29.64 -35.48 10.63
C LEU A 110 29.96 -36.14 11.98
N HIS A 111 29.17 -35.87 13.02
CA HIS A 111 29.35 -36.50 14.33
C HIS A 111 29.23 -38.02 14.23
N GLN A 112 28.21 -38.54 13.56
CA GLN A 112 28.01 -39.97 13.38
C GLN A 112 29.20 -40.63 12.64
N GLY A 113 29.67 -40.01 11.56
CA GLY A 113 30.85 -40.50 10.82
C GLY A 113 32.12 -40.48 11.66
N LEU A 114 32.30 -39.47 12.53
CA LEU A 114 33.43 -39.43 13.45
C LEU A 114 33.34 -40.47 14.56
N VAL A 115 32.13 -40.78 15.06
CA VAL A 115 31.92 -41.91 15.99
C VAL A 115 32.31 -43.24 15.33
N GLU A 116 31.96 -43.43 14.05
CA GLU A 116 32.37 -44.60 13.28
C GLU A 116 33.89 -44.68 13.09
N ILE A 117 34.54 -43.55 12.76
CA ILE A 117 36.00 -43.45 12.69
C ILE A 117 36.63 -43.75 14.05
N GLN A 118 36.11 -43.21 15.15
CA GLN A 118 36.59 -43.46 16.50
C GLN A 118 36.52 -44.95 16.85
N ALA A 119 35.40 -45.61 16.52
CA ALA A 119 35.25 -47.05 16.70
C ALA A 119 36.25 -47.85 15.83
N GLY A 120 36.42 -47.46 14.57
CA GLY A 120 37.38 -48.08 13.65
C GLY A 120 38.83 -47.91 14.08
N VAL A 121 39.18 -46.74 14.63
CA VAL A 121 40.51 -46.48 15.22
C VAL A 121 40.73 -47.34 16.46
N GLY A 122 39.71 -47.54 17.30
CA GLY A 122 39.78 -48.47 18.43
C GLY A 122 40.07 -49.91 17.97
N GLN A 123 39.41 -50.37 16.90
CA GLN A 123 39.68 -51.69 16.32
C GLN A 123 41.08 -51.78 15.71
N LEU A 124 41.50 -50.74 14.97
CA LEU A 124 42.83 -50.66 14.38
C LEU A 124 43.93 -50.64 15.45
N GLY A 125 43.71 -49.94 16.56
CA GLY A 125 44.61 -49.91 17.70
C GLY A 125 44.77 -51.29 18.36
N GLY A 126 43.67 -52.01 18.54
CA GLY A 126 43.68 -53.39 19.00
C GLY A 126 44.52 -54.30 18.09
N GLY A 127 44.26 -54.28 16.78
CA GLY A 127 45.02 -55.07 15.80
C GLY A 127 46.50 -54.64 15.70
N ALA A 128 46.78 -53.34 15.78
CA ALA A 128 48.16 -52.84 15.80
C ALA A 128 48.91 -53.31 17.05
N THR A 129 48.24 -53.38 18.20
CA THR A 129 48.81 -53.92 19.44
C THR A 129 49.13 -55.42 19.28
N GLU A 130 48.22 -56.21 18.71
CA GLU A 130 48.47 -57.62 18.43
C GLU A 130 49.67 -57.82 17.49
N VAL A 131 49.77 -57.00 16.44
CA VAL A 131 50.91 -57.03 15.51
C VAL A 131 52.21 -56.62 16.22
N ALA A 132 52.19 -55.56 17.01
CA ALA A 132 53.37 -55.10 17.76
C ALA A 132 53.85 -56.15 18.77
N ASP A 133 52.93 -56.82 19.46
CA ASP A 133 53.24 -57.89 20.40
C ASP A 133 53.83 -59.11 19.67
N GLY A 134 53.26 -59.51 18.53
CA GLY A 134 53.78 -60.59 17.69
C GLY A 134 55.15 -60.29 17.08
N VAL A 135 55.37 -59.07 16.59
CA VAL A 135 56.69 -58.58 16.14
C VAL A 135 57.67 -58.61 17.31
N GLY A 136 57.28 -58.07 18.48
CA GLY A 136 58.12 -58.07 19.67
C GLY A 136 58.58 -59.48 20.06
N GLN A 137 57.67 -60.44 20.08
CA GLN A 137 57.98 -61.84 20.38
C GLN A 137 58.92 -62.47 19.34
N ALA A 138 58.69 -62.21 18.05
CA ALA A 138 59.55 -62.70 16.97
C ALA A 138 60.97 -62.12 17.06
N VAL A 139 61.08 -60.81 17.27
CA VAL A 139 62.35 -60.09 17.42
C VAL A 139 63.12 -60.58 18.65
N ASP A 140 62.45 -60.72 19.80
CA ASP A 140 63.07 -61.21 21.03
C ASP A 140 63.58 -62.66 20.87
N THR A 141 62.89 -63.49 20.08
CA THR A 141 63.33 -64.85 19.74
C THR A 141 64.60 -64.83 18.87
N VAL A 142 64.67 -63.93 17.88
CA VAL A 142 65.85 -63.80 17.00
C VAL A 142 67.06 -63.29 17.80
N ILE A 143 66.88 -62.27 18.65
CA ILE A 143 67.95 -61.77 19.54
C ILE A 143 68.39 -62.85 20.53
N GLY A 144 67.45 -63.62 21.07
CA GLY A 144 67.76 -64.78 21.92
C GLY A 144 68.60 -65.83 21.19
N LEU A 145 68.30 -66.09 19.91
CA LEU A 145 69.08 -67.01 19.08
C LEU A 145 70.50 -66.47 18.80
N GLU A 146 70.66 -65.16 18.58
CA GLU A 146 71.97 -64.50 18.47
C GLU A 146 72.79 -64.67 19.75
N ALA A 147 72.17 -64.51 20.93
CA ALA A 147 72.84 -64.73 22.21
C ALA A 147 73.31 -66.18 22.38
N VAL A 148 72.46 -67.15 22.01
CA VAL A 148 72.80 -68.59 22.03
C VAL A 148 73.91 -68.90 21.02
N GLN A 149 73.87 -68.29 19.84
CA GLN A 149 74.91 -68.41 18.83
C GLN A 149 76.27 -67.91 19.37
N GLY A 150 76.29 -66.75 20.03
CA GLY A 150 77.50 -66.21 20.66
C GLY A 150 78.05 -67.11 21.77
N GLN A 151 77.18 -67.68 22.60
CA GLN A 151 77.57 -68.66 23.63
C GLN A 151 78.13 -69.95 23.02
N LEU A 152 77.51 -70.44 21.94
CA LEU A 152 77.96 -71.63 21.22
C LEU A 152 79.34 -71.40 20.59
N VAL A 153 79.55 -70.26 19.92
CA VAL A 153 80.86 -69.89 19.36
C VAL A 153 81.92 -69.79 20.47
N ALA A 154 81.62 -69.15 21.61
CA ALA A 154 82.54 -69.04 22.73
C ALA A 154 82.87 -70.41 23.37
N ALA A 155 81.89 -71.32 23.45
CA ALA A 155 82.09 -72.68 23.92
C ALA A 155 82.99 -73.47 22.95
N ILE A 156 82.71 -73.40 21.64
CA ILE A 156 83.55 -74.00 20.60
C ILE A 156 84.98 -73.46 20.70
N ASP A 157 85.16 -72.14 20.82
CA ASP A 157 86.47 -71.50 20.95
C ASP A 157 87.24 -71.95 22.20
N ARG A 158 86.55 -72.24 23.30
CA ARG A 158 87.18 -72.77 24.52
C ARG A 158 87.66 -74.19 24.30
N THR A 159 86.80 -75.06 23.75
CA THR A 159 87.15 -76.46 23.47
C THR A 159 88.26 -76.58 22.42
N VAL A 160 88.24 -75.75 21.37
CA VAL A 160 89.31 -75.71 20.36
C VAL A 160 90.66 -75.36 21.00
N ARG A 161 90.70 -74.37 21.91
CA ARG A 161 91.91 -73.99 22.67
C ARG A 161 92.38 -75.09 23.62
N GLU A 162 91.47 -75.76 24.32
CA GLU A 162 91.81 -76.89 25.21
C GLU A 162 92.45 -78.06 24.44
N LEU A 163 92.12 -78.24 23.17
CA LEU A 163 92.69 -79.27 22.29
C LEU A 163 94.02 -78.84 21.64
N GLU A 164 94.50 -77.60 21.84
CA GLU A 164 95.78 -77.14 21.30
C GLU A 164 96.97 -77.88 21.94
N GLY A 165 97.92 -78.31 21.12
CA GLY A 165 99.12 -79.04 21.58
C GLY A 165 98.98 -80.55 21.72
N THR A 166 97.77 -81.11 21.53
CA THR A 166 97.55 -82.56 21.56
C THR A 166 98.07 -83.24 20.29
N ARG A 167 98.68 -84.44 20.43
CA ARG A 167 99.25 -85.23 19.32
C ARG A 167 98.44 -86.47 18.93
N ASP A 168 97.34 -86.74 19.61
CA ASP A 168 96.42 -87.84 19.27
C ASP A 168 95.69 -87.54 17.94
N PRO A 169 95.80 -88.40 16.92
CA PRO A 169 95.13 -88.22 15.63
C PRO A 169 93.61 -87.99 15.72
N GLN A 170 92.92 -88.62 16.69
CA GLN A 170 91.46 -88.48 16.83
C GLN A 170 91.07 -87.08 17.33
N LEU A 171 91.87 -86.50 18.23
CA LEU A 171 91.61 -85.17 18.80
C LEU A 171 91.96 -84.04 17.81
N VAL A 172 92.94 -84.26 16.92
CA VAL A 172 93.26 -83.33 15.82
C VAL A 172 92.09 -83.22 14.84
N GLU A 173 91.46 -84.35 14.49
CA GLU A 173 90.29 -84.36 13.60
C GLU A 173 89.05 -83.76 14.26
N ALA A 174 88.80 -84.06 15.55
CA ALA A 174 87.71 -83.43 16.31
C ALA A 174 87.85 -81.90 16.36
N ARG A 175 89.08 -81.39 16.58
CA ARG A 175 89.35 -79.95 16.53
C ARG A 175 89.05 -79.35 15.15
N ARG A 176 89.42 -80.04 14.06
CA ARG A 176 89.13 -79.60 12.68
C ARG A 176 87.62 -79.47 12.46
N GLN A 177 86.84 -80.46 12.89
CA GLN A 177 85.38 -80.46 12.78
C GLN A 177 84.73 -79.34 13.62
N LEU A 178 85.25 -79.06 14.82
CA LEU A 178 84.79 -77.94 15.64
C LEU A 178 85.09 -76.58 14.99
N THR A 179 86.25 -76.43 14.34
CA THR A 179 86.57 -75.22 13.57
C THR A 179 85.65 -75.05 12.36
N ASP A 180 85.33 -76.13 11.64
CA ASP A 180 84.37 -76.10 10.54
C ASP A 180 82.95 -75.73 11.05
N LEU A 181 82.52 -76.32 12.17
CA LEU A 181 81.24 -76.00 12.81
C LEU A 181 81.18 -74.53 13.26
N ARG A 182 82.26 -73.99 13.82
CA ARG A 182 82.38 -72.56 14.15
C ARG A 182 82.17 -71.69 12.92
N GLY A 183 82.79 -72.04 11.80
CA GLY A 183 82.62 -71.33 10.53
C GLY A 183 81.18 -71.37 10.02
N GLN A 184 80.51 -72.52 10.11
CA GLN A 184 79.09 -72.66 9.77
C GLN A 184 78.20 -71.82 10.68
N VAL A 185 78.43 -71.87 11.99
CA VAL A 185 77.68 -71.08 12.97
C VAL A 185 77.90 -69.58 12.76
N GLN A 186 79.13 -69.12 12.49
CA GLN A 186 79.40 -67.70 12.18
C GLN A 186 78.84 -67.25 10.82
N SER A 187 78.68 -68.17 9.86
CA SER A 187 78.09 -67.84 8.56
C SER A 187 76.58 -67.53 8.63
N LEU A 188 75.91 -67.95 9.71
CA LEU A 188 74.55 -67.53 10.03
C LEU A 188 74.59 -66.06 10.47
N GLN A 189 74.35 -65.13 9.54
CA GLN A 189 74.34 -63.69 9.80
C GLN A 189 73.09 -63.27 10.57
N LEU A 190 73.07 -63.54 11.89
CA LEU A 190 72.01 -63.10 12.80
C LEU A 190 72.36 -61.80 13.56
N GLY A 191 73.52 -61.20 13.29
CA GLY A 191 74.04 -60.09 14.09
C GLY A 191 74.07 -58.74 13.39
N GLY A 192 74.11 -57.68 14.21
CA GLY A 192 74.37 -56.29 13.82
C GLY A 192 73.19 -55.64 13.09
N GLU A 193 73.31 -55.51 11.77
CA GLU A 193 72.37 -54.73 10.96
C GLU A 193 70.95 -55.33 10.95
N MET A 194 70.83 -56.66 10.94
CA MET A 194 69.53 -57.33 11.02
C MET A 194 68.88 -57.10 12.39
N ALA A 195 69.65 -57.19 13.47
CA ALA A 195 69.15 -56.95 14.83
C ALA A 195 68.68 -55.50 14.99
N ASP A 196 69.43 -54.52 14.45
CA ASP A 196 69.05 -53.11 14.46
C ASP A 196 67.75 -52.87 13.67
N GLN A 197 67.61 -53.47 12.48
CA GLN A 197 66.39 -53.37 11.67
C GLN A 197 65.18 -54.02 12.37
N LEU A 198 65.38 -55.16 13.03
CA LEU A 198 64.35 -55.84 13.80
C LEU A 198 63.95 -55.04 15.05
N GLY A 199 64.91 -54.43 15.73
CA GLY A 199 64.66 -53.48 16.83
C GLY A 199 63.84 -52.28 16.37
N ALA A 200 64.23 -51.65 15.26
CA ALA A 200 63.47 -50.54 14.68
C ALA A 200 62.05 -50.96 14.27
N LEU A 201 61.85 -52.17 13.74
CA LEU A 201 60.53 -52.71 13.43
C LEU A 201 59.68 -52.94 14.70
N LYS A 202 60.28 -53.47 15.76
CA LYS A 202 59.63 -53.64 17.07
C LYS A 202 59.20 -52.29 17.64
N ASP A 203 60.11 -51.32 17.68
CA ASP A 203 59.84 -49.99 18.23
C ASP A 203 58.80 -49.24 17.39
N GLY A 204 58.91 -49.30 16.05
CA GLY A 204 57.96 -48.67 15.14
C GLY A 204 56.56 -49.27 15.23
N SER A 205 56.44 -50.60 15.29
CA SER A 205 55.14 -51.28 15.47
C SER A 205 54.52 -50.94 16.82
N ARG A 206 55.31 -50.91 17.90
CA ARG A 206 54.85 -50.48 19.23
C ARG A 206 54.41 -49.01 19.23
N GLN A 207 55.17 -48.13 18.59
CA GLN A 207 54.82 -46.71 18.47
C GLN A 207 53.49 -46.51 17.74
N ILE A 208 53.25 -47.22 16.63
CA ILE A 208 51.97 -47.15 15.90
C ILE A 208 50.83 -47.67 16.78
N ALA A 209 51.01 -48.82 17.43
CA ALA A 209 50.01 -49.37 18.35
C ALA A 209 49.66 -48.38 19.46
N ASP A 210 50.67 -47.73 20.04
CA ASP A 210 50.46 -46.76 21.10
C ASP A 210 49.75 -45.50 20.55
N GLN A 211 50.16 -44.95 19.40
CA GLN A 211 49.51 -43.79 18.77
C GLN A 211 48.01 -43.99 18.51
N LEU A 212 47.61 -45.23 18.19
CA LEU A 212 46.23 -45.58 17.88
C LEU A 212 45.39 -45.91 19.12
N SER A 213 46.01 -46.45 20.18
CA SER A 213 45.28 -47.12 21.27
C SER A 213 45.43 -46.45 22.62
N VAL A 214 46.49 -45.67 22.84
CA VAL A 214 46.86 -45.17 24.16
C VAL A 214 46.36 -43.73 24.34
N PRO A 215 45.55 -43.47 25.39
CA PRO A 215 45.18 -42.10 25.76
C PRO A 215 46.40 -41.22 26.03
N GLY A 216 46.38 -39.98 25.56
CA GLY A 216 47.52 -39.07 25.66
C GLY A 216 48.38 -39.02 24.39
N GLN A 217 48.17 -39.94 23.44
CA GLN A 217 48.83 -39.89 22.14
C GLN A 217 48.10 -38.96 21.18
N PRO A 218 48.82 -38.15 20.37
CA PRO A 218 48.21 -37.14 19.49
C PRO A 218 47.15 -37.67 18.53
N PHE A 219 47.38 -38.84 17.92
CA PHE A 219 46.43 -39.39 16.95
C PHE A 219 45.13 -39.86 17.63
N HIS A 220 45.25 -40.70 18.67
CA HIS A 220 44.11 -41.14 19.48
C HIS A 220 43.31 -39.92 19.99
N ASP A 221 43.95 -38.99 20.70
CA ASP A 221 43.28 -37.85 21.31
C ASP A 221 42.71 -36.88 20.26
N GLY A 222 43.35 -36.77 19.09
CA GLY A 222 42.85 -36.02 17.95
C GLY A 222 41.51 -36.53 17.45
N ILE A 223 41.32 -37.84 17.35
CA ILE A 223 40.06 -38.45 16.91
C ILE A 223 38.95 -38.25 17.94
N TYR A 224 39.24 -38.46 19.23
CA TYR A 224 38.25 -38.26 20.29
C TYR A 224 37.86 -36.78 20.45
N SER A 225 38.82 -35.87 20.33
CA SER A 225 38.54 -34.42 20.36
C SER A 225 37.73 -33.96 19.15
N ALA A 226 38.03 -34.46 17.95
CA ALA A 226 37.23 -34.18 16.75
C ALA A 226 35.79 -34.70 16.90
N THR A 227 35.63 -35.93 17.42
CA THR A 227 34.31 -36.53 17.65
C THR A 227 33.48 -35.72 18.64
N ARG A 228 34.08 -35.28 19.76
CA ARG A 228 33.44 -34.41 20.74
C ARG A 228 33.10 -33.04 20.15
N GLY A 229 34.03 -32.42 19.40
CA GLY A 229 33.80 -31.15 18.74
C GLY A 229 32.63 -31.20 17.75
N ALA A 230 32.50 -32.29 17.00
CA ALA A 230 31.35 -32.50 16.11
C ALA A 230 30.04 -32.73 16.88
N GLN A 231 30.09 -33.41 18.03
CA GLN A 231 28.95 -33.55 18.93
C GLN A 231 28.47 -32.19 19.44
N ASP A 232 29.39 -31.38 19.93
CA ASP A 232 29.12 -30.05 20.47
C ASP A 232 28.57 -29.13 19.37
N LEU A 233 29.10 -29.23 18.14
CA LEU A 233 28.57 -28.52 16.98
C LEU A 233 27.14 -28.94 16.65
N ALA A 234 26.87 -30.25 16.56
CA ALA A 234 25.54 -30.78 16.27
C ALA A 234 24.51 -30.37 17.34
N TYR A 235 24.90 -30.41 18.61
CA TYR A 235 24.07 -29.97 19.73
C TYR A 235 23.86 -28.45 19.75
N GLY A 236 24.92 -27.67 19.48
CA GLY A 236 24.84 -26.21 19.42
C GLY A 236 23.92 -25.74 18.30
N LEU A 237 24.02 -26.38 17.11
CA LEU A 237 23.14 -26.09 15.99
C LEU A 237 21.69 -26.49 16.29
N SER A 238 21.43 -27.66 16.89
CA SER A 238 20.06 -28.05 17.22
C SER A 238 19.40 -27.12 18.25
N GLN A 239 20.16 -26.61 19.22
CA GLN A 239 19.68 -25.58 20.15
C GLN A 239 19.42 -24.23 19.45
N ALA A 240 20.28 -23.83 18.53
CA ALA A 240 20.12 -22.58 17.80
C ALA A 240 18.95 -22.61 16.79
N GLN A 241 18.47 -23.79 16.40
CA GLN A 241 17.34 -23.95 15.47
C GLN A 241 16.07 -23.23 15.98
N GLY A 242 15.77 -23.35 17.27
CA GLY A 242 14.62 -22.64 17.86
C GLY A 242 14.75 -21.12 17.79
N GLY A 243 15.98 -20.58 17.89
CA GLY A 243 16.24 -19.16 17.72
C GLY A 243 16.08 -18.69 16.27
N VAL A 244 16.34 -19.55 15.29
CA VAL A 244 16.07 -19.27 13.87
C VAL A 244 14.57 -19.17 13.62
N ASP A 245 13.78 -20.10 14.16
CA ASP A 245 12.32 -20.06 14.04
C ASP A 245 11.73 -18.80 14.69
N GLU A 246 12.25 -18.41 15.86
CA GLU A 246 11.85 -17.17 16.53
C GLU A 246 12.24 -15.92 15.73
N ALA A 247 13.42 -15.91 15.09
CA ALA A 247 13.84 -14.82 14.21
C ALA A 247 12.90 -14.68 13.00
N VAL A 248 12.49 -15.79 12.38
CA VAL A 248 11.52 -15.77 11.27
C VAL A 248 10.17 -15.23 11.73
N ALA A 249 9.66 -15.67 12.88
CA ALA A 249 8.42 -15.13 13.46
C ALA A 249 8.53 -13.63 13.78
N GLY A 250 9.71 -13.17 14.21
CA GLY A 250 10.01 -11.75 14.40
C GLY A 250 9.94 -10.95 13.10
N VAL A 251 10.45 -11.51 12.00
CA VAL A 251 10.36 -10.92 10.66
C VAL A 251 8.90 -10.83 10.20
N ASP A 252 8.09 -11.87 10.42
CA ASP A 252 6.66 -11.83 10.10
C ASP A 252 5.93 -10.72 10.88
N THR A 253 6.25 -10.59 12.17
CA THR A 253 5.70 -9.52 13.03
C THR A 253 6.12 -8.14 12.54
N LEU A 254 7.37 -7.98 12.09
CA LEU A 254 7.84 -6.73 11.48
C LEU A 254 7.10 -6.43 10.18
N GLY A 255 6.84 -7.44 9.35
CA GLY A 255 6.06 -7.32 8.12
C GLY A 255 4.64 -6.81 8.38
N GLU A 256 3.95 -7.38 9.38
CA GLU A 256 2.65 -6.87 9.80
C GLU A 256 2.72 -5.41 10.30
N GLY A 257 3.77 -5.08 11.07
CA GLY A 257 4.00 -3.73 11.56
C GLY A 257 4.20 -2.72 10.43
N ALA A 258 5.05 -3.05 9.46
CA ALA A 258 5.32 -2.23 8.28
C ALA A 258 4.05 -2.00 7.46
N GLN A 259 3.26 -3.06 7.22
CA GLN A 259 1.98 -2.96 6.51
C GLN A 259 0.98 -2.03 7.23
N ARG A 260 0.86 -2.13 8.56
CA ARG A 260 -0.02 -1.25 9.34
C ARG A 260 0.40 0.22 9.25
N ILE A 261 1.71 0.48 9.26
CA ILE A 261 2.24 1.85 9.15
C ILE A 261 1.98 2.40 7.75
N ASP A 262 2.17 1.60 6.71
CA ASP A 262 1.87 1.98 5.32
C ASP A 262 0.38 2.32 5.13
N ASP A 263 -0.51 1.45 5.62
CA ASP A 263 -1.96 1.71 5.63
C ASP A 263 -2.32 3.03 6.33
N MET A 264 -1.66 3.35 7.45
CA MET A 264 -1.88 4.60 8.17
C MET A 264 -1.36 5.80 7.38
N ALA A 265 -0.22 5.67 6.70
CA ALA A 265 0.35 6.72 5.86
C ALA A 265 -0.55 7.01 4.67
N THR A 266 -1.01 5.98 3.95
CA THR A 266 -1.96 6.13 2.83
C THR A 266 -3.27 6.80 3.28
N ARG A 267 -3.87 6.35 4.40
CA ARG A 267 -5.08 6.99 4.94
C ARG A 267 -4.85 8.45 5.34
N THR A 268 -3.66 8.79 5.82
CA THR A 268 -3.29 10.15 6.18
C THR A 268 -3.17 11.02 4.93
N GLN A 269 -2.51 10.50 3.88
CA GLN A 269 -2.42 11.15 2.58
C GLN A 269 -3.80 11.39 1.97
N ASP A 270 -4.70 10.39 1.99
CA ASP A 270 -6.07 10.50 1.48
C ASP A 270 -6.87 11.59 2.21
N ARG A 271 -6.77 11.62 3.55
CA ARG A 271 -7.45 12.64 4.37
C ARG A 271 -6.93 14.04 4.08
N ILE A 272 -5.61 14.20 3.94
CA ILE A 272 -5.03 15.51 3.60
C ILE A 272 -5.45 15.92 2.18
N GLY A 273 -5.48 14.98 1.23
CA GLY A 273 -6.00 15.24 -0.12
C GLY A 273 -7.48 15.65 -0.11
N ALA A 274 -8.29 15.09 0.79
CA ALA A 274 -9.67 15.52 0.99
C ALA A 274 -9.76 16.95 1.58
N VAL A 275 -8.91 17.29 2.54
CA VAL A 275 -8.81 18.66 3.10
C VAL A 275 -8.40 19.66 2.01
N GLN A 276 -7.39 19.33 1.19
CA GLN A 276 -6.97 20.18 0.07
C GLN A 276 -8.11 20.45 -0.92
N ARG A 277 -8.91 19.43 -1.24
CA ARG A 277 -10.10 19.56 -2.12
C ARG A 277 -11.23 20.37 -1.48
N ALA A 278 -11.38 20.29 -0.15
CA ALA A 278 -12.42 21.02 0.58
C ALA A 278 -12.09 22.49 0.83
N LEU A 279 -10.83 22.91 0.71
CA LEU A 279 -10.42 24.30 0.93
C LEU A 279 -10.81 25.21 -0.25
N PRO A 280 -11.62 26.27 -0.01
CA PRO A 280 -12.11 27.12 -1.08
C PRO A 280 -10.99 27.90 -1.77
N VAL A 281 -11.15 28.14 -3.07
CA VAL A 281 -10.19 28.94 -3.87
C VAL A 281 -10.47 30.42 -3.64
N THR A 282 -9.54 31.11 -2.99
CA THR A 282 -9.42 32.55 -3.20
C THR A 282 -8.85 32.76 -4.60
N GLN A 283 -9.62 33.36 -5.50
CA GLN A 283 -9.09 33.88 -6.76
C GLN A 283 -8.20 35.09 -6.45
N THR A 284 -6.97 34.82 -6.04
CA THR A 284 -5.88 35.79 -6.07
C THR A 284 -4.93 35.36 -7.16
N THR A 285 -5.30 35.60 -8.41
CA THR A 285 -4.34 35.82 -9.49
C THR A 285 -4.26 37.34 -9.64
N ALA A 286 -3.23 37.94 -9.06
CA ALA A 286 -1.97 38.25 -9.73
C ALA A 286 -2.06 39.65 -10.36
N GLU A 287 -1.23 40.55 -9.83
CA GLU A 287 -0.67 41.75 -10.46
C GLU A 287 -1.54 42.49 -11.50
N VAL A 288 -1.97 43.70 -11.12
CA VAL A 288 -2.39 44.80 -12.01
C VAL A 288 -3.64 44.52 -12.88
N ALA A 289 -4.83 44.70 -12.32
CA ALA A 289 -6.00 45.12 -13.10
C ALA A 289 -6.95 45.96 -12.22
N GLU A 290 -7.20 47.21 -12.63
CA GLU A 290 -8.04 48.23 -11.99
C GLU A 290 -9.55 47.93 -12.01
N SER A 291 -10.00 46.69 -11.76
CA SER A 291 -11.43 46.38 -11.80
C SER A 291 -11.83 45.37 -10.71
N PRO A 292 -12.79 45.72 -9.82
CA PRO A 292 -13.29 44.80 -8.82
C PRO A 292 -14.00 43.63 -9.50
N VAL A 293 -13.49 42.41 -9.31
CA VAL A 293 -14.12 41.18 -9.80
C VAL A 293 -15.33 40.89 -8.92
N VAL A 294 -16.50 40.78 -9.54
CA VAL A 294 -17.76 40.45 -8.86
C VAL A 294 -17.75 38.96 -8.53
N ALA A 295 -18.03 38.62 -7.28
CA ALA A 295 -18.23 37.25 -6.84
C ALA A 295 -19.54 37.14 -6.07
N LEU A 296 -20.49 36.36 -6.59
CA LEU A 296 -21.77 36.08 -5.96
C LEU A 296 -21.81 34.64 -5.48
N ALA A 297 -21.85 34.46 -4.15
CA ALA A 297 -22.01 33.15 -3.54
C ALA A 297 -23.33 32.50 -4.02
N PRO A 298 -23.31 31.23 -4.48
CA PRO A 298 -24.50 30.56 -4.99
C PRO A 298 -25.69 30.52 -4.03
N MET A 299 -25.42 30.49 -2.72
CA MET A 299 -26.46 30.55 -1.70
C MET A 299 -27.19 31.90 -1.66
N TYR A 300 -26.50 33.03 -1.89
CA TYR A 300 -27.16 34.33 -1.96
C TYR A 300 -28.02 34.45 -3.21
N ALA A 301 -27.51 34.00 -4.36
CA ALA A 301 -28.29 33.94 -5.59
C ALA A 301 -29.58 33.12 -5.41
N LEU A 302 -29.49 31.97 -4.74
CA LEU A 302 -30.62 31.10 -4.46
C LEU A 302 -31.65 31.78 -3.54
N LEU A 303 -31.21 32.42 -2.46
CA LEU A 303 -32.10 33.09 -1.51
C LEU A 303 -32.80 34.29 -2.15
N ILE A 304 -32.08 35.08 -2.96
CA ILE A 304 -32.65 36.22 -3.69
C ILE A 304 -33.67 35.72 -4.72
N ALA A 305 -33.31 34.72 -5.52
CA ALA A 305 -34.22 34.12 -6.50
C ALA A 305 -35.47 33.52 -5.81
N ALA A 306 -35.30 32.81 -4.70
CA ALA A 306 -36.40 32.22 -3.93
C ALA A 306 -37.36 33.30 -3.40
N LEU A 307 -36.83 34.38 -2.81
CA LEU A 307 -37.63 35.49 -2.29
C LEU A 307 -38.45 36.16 -3.40
N VAL A 308 -37.79 36.49 -4.51
CA VAL A 308 -38.38 37.18 -5.65
C VAL A 308 -39.42 36.30 -6.36
N MET A 309 -39.14 35.01 -6.54
CA MET A 309 -40.07 34.07 -7.15
C MET A 309 -41.26 33.74 -6.25
N LEU A 310 -41.06 33.66 -4.94
CA LEU A 310 -42.16 33.50 -3.98
C LEU A 310 -43.10 34.71 -4.04
N GLY A 311 -42.56 35.93 -4.04
CA GLY A 311 -43.34 37.15 -4.31
C GLY A 311 -44.08 37.10 -5.66
N GLY A 312 -43.43 36.56 -6.70
CA GLY A 312 -44.05 36.34 -8.01
C GLY A 312 -45.21 35.36 -7.98
N ALA A 313 -45.08 34.26 -7.23
CA ALA A 313 -46.16 33.30 -7.01
C ALA A 313 -47.38 33.96 -6.33
N PHE A 314 -47.16 34.78 -5.30
CA PHE A 314 -48.22 35.56 -4.66
C PHE A 314 -48.90 36.54 -5.62
N ALA A 315 -48.13 37.27 -6.43
CA ALA A 315 -48.69 38.16 -7.45
C ALA A 315 -49.48 37.40 -8.52
N GLY A 316 -49.01 36.21 -8.91
CA GLY A 316 -49.68 35.28 -9.81
C GLY A 316 -51.05 34.85 -9.30
N ALA A 317 -51.25 34.74 -7.99
CA ALA A 317 -52.55 34.39 -7.41
C ALA A 317 -53.65 35.43 -7.67
N THR A 318 -53.26 36.66 -8.02
CA THR A 318 -54.21 37.72 -8.39
C THR A 318 -54.57 37.66 -9.88
N ARG A 319 -55.83 37.94 -10.22
CA ARG A 319 -56.31 37.97 -11.61
C ARG A 319 -55.98 39.28 -12.35
N ASN A 320 -55.53 40.31 -11.63
CA ASN A 320 -55.28 41.64 -12.20
C ASN A 320 -53.90 41.71 -12.86
N TRP A 321 -53.84 42.14 -14.13
CA TRP A 321 -52.58 42.25 -14.87
C TRP A 321 -51.71 43.41 -14.37
N TRP A 322 -52.32 44.49 -13.88
CA TRP A 322 -51.58 45.64 -13.33
C TRP A 322 -50.83 45.30 -12.04
N ILE A 323 -51.41 44.45 -11.18
CA ILE A 323 -50.75 43.95 -9.97
C ILE A 323 -49.54 43.10 -10.35
N LEU A 324 -49.66 42.26 -11.39
CA LEU A 324 -48.55 41.46 -11.87
C LEU A 324 -47.43 42.33 -12.46
N LEU A 325 -47.77 43.35 -13.25
CA LEU A 325 -46.79 44.27 -13.82
C LEU A 325 -46.05 45.05 -12.71
N GLY A 326 -46.79 45.54 -11.71
CA GLY A 326 -46.21 46.20 -10.53
C GLY A 326 -45.33 45.27 -9.70
N ALA A 327 -45.76 44.02 -9.50
CA ALA A 327 -44.98 43.02 -8.76
C ALA A 327 -43.69 42.62 -9.50
N VAL A 328 -43.72 42.48 -10.83
CA VAL A 328 -42.51 42.20 -11.63
C VAL A 328 -41.50 43.33 -11.49
N LEU A 329 -41.91 44.58 -11.64
CA LEU A 329 -41.01 45.73 -11.46
C LEU A 329 -40.50 45.85 -10.02
N GLY A 330 -41.39 45.75 -9.03
CA GLY A 330 -41.07 45.90 -7.61
C GLY A 330 -40.16 44.79 -7.07
N LEU A 331 -40.47 43.52 -7.37
CA LEU A 331 -39.67 42.37 -6.92
C LEU A 331 -38.33 42.27 -7.64
N THR A 332 -38.28 42.65 -8.93
CA THR A 332 -37.01 42.76 -9.65
C THR A 332 -36.14 43.86 -9.05
N GLY A 333 -36.72 45.02 -8.72
CA GLY A 333 -36.03 46.09 -8.01
C GLY A 333 -35.52 45.66 -6.63
N LEU A 334 -36.35 44.96 -5.85
CA LEU A 334 -35.96 44.40 -4.56
C LEU A 334 -34.80 43.41 -4.70
N GLY A 335 -34.88 42.48 -5.67
CA GLY A 335 -33.81 41.53 -5.94
C GLY A 335 -32.52 42.22 -6.39
N ALA A 336 -32.61 43.26 -7.20
CA ALA A 336 -31.45 44.07 -7.60
C ALA A 336 -30.81 44.80 -6.41
N VAL A 337 -31.61 45.33 -5.47
CA VAL A 337 -31.09 45.94 -4.22
C VAL A 337 -30.43 44.89 -3.34
N LEU A 338 -31.03 43.71 -3.18
CA LEU A 338 -30.42 42.62 -2.41
C LEU A 338 -29.11 42.14 -3.04
N LEU A 339 -29.03 42.09 -4.37
CA LEU A 339 -27.79 41.82 -5.08
C LEU A 339 -26.76 42.91 -4.82
N TRP A 340 -27.17 44.18 -4.86
CA TRP A 340 -26.29 45.30 -4.56
C TRP A 340 -25.73 45.27 -3.14
N LEU A 341 -26.51 44.79 -2.17
CA LEU A 341 -26.07 44.62 -0.79
C LEU A 341 -25.17 43.39 -0.57
N THR A 342 -25.23 42.38 -1.44
CA THR A 342 -24.55 41.08 -1.25
C THR A 342 -23.37 40.84 -2.19
N ALA A 343 -23.35 41.48 -3.35
CA ALA A 343 -22.28 41.36 -4.34
C ALA A 343 -21.38 42.60 -4.34
N ALA A 344 -20.08 42.39 -4.20
CA ALA A 344 -19.10 43.46 -4.36
C ALA A 344 -18.82 43.72 -5.86
N GLY A 345 -18.72 44.99 -6.28
CA GLY A 345 -18.20 45.37 -7.60
C GLY A 345 -19.19 45.34 -8.79
N LEU A 346 -20.51 45.35 -8.55
CA LEU A 346 -21.52 45.26 -9.61
C LEU A 346 -21.32 46.29 -10.74
N THR A 347 -21.04 45.79 -11.95
CA THR A 347 -21.07 46.60 -13.16
C THR A 347 -22.50 46.79 -13.66
N ALA A 348 -22.75 47.85 -14.43
CA ALA A 348 -24.07 48.10 -15.02
C ALA A 348 -24.57 46.94 -15.89
N GLY A 349 -23.66 46.21 -16.56
CA GLY A 349 -23.98 45.03 -17.36
C GLY A 349 -24.44 43.84 -16.52
N VAL A 350 -23.73 43.54 -15.42
CA VAL A 350 -24.08 42.46 -14.49
C VAL A 350 -25.42 42.73 -13.81
N ALA A 351 -25.68 43.99 -13.43
CA ALA A 351 -26.96 44.39 -12.87
C ALA A 351 -28.13 44.23 -13.86
N ALA A 352 -27.93 44.59 -15.14
CA ALA A 352 -28.96 44.46 -16.17
C ALA A 352 -29.34 43.01 -16.47
N TRP A 353 -28.35 42.12 -16.63
CA TRP A 353 -28.61 40.70 -16.85
C TRP A 353 -29.22 40.02 -15.62
N SER A 354 -28.78 40.39 -14.42
CA SER A 354 -29.38 39.90 -13.17
C SER A 354 -30.85 40.33 -13.04
N ALA A 355 -31.15 41.59 -13.36
CA ALA A 355 -32.52 42.10 -13.36
C ALA A 355 -33.40 41.36 -14.39
N LEU A 356 -32.86 41.01 -15.56
CA LEU A 356 -33.57 40.20 -16.55
C LEU A 356 -33.89 38.79 -16.04
N VAL A 357 -32.91 38.11 -15.45
CA VAL A 357 -33.10 36.77 -14.85
C VAL A 357 -34.16 36.82 -13.75
N LEU A 358 -34.10 37.83 -12.87
CA LEU A 358 -35.07 38.02 -11.79
C LEU A 358 -36.47 38.30 -12.34
N ALA A 359 -36.62 39.21 -13.31
CA ALA A 359 -37.91 39.53 -13.91
C ALA A 359 -38.55 38.32 -14.58
N LEU A 360 -37.77 37.53 -15.32
CA LEU A 360 -38.24 36.28 -15.92
C LEU A 360 -38.58 35.23 -14.85
N GLY A 361 -37.82 35.15 -13.77
CA GLY A 361 -38.12 34.31 -12.61
C GLY A 361 -39.46 34.68 -11.95
N VAL A 362 -39.71 35.96 -11.69
CA VAL A 362 -41.00 36.45 -11.16
C VAL A 362 -42.15 36.05 -12.08
N LEU A 363 -41.98 36.29 -13.39
CA LEU A 363 -43.00 35.96 -14.39
C LEU A 363 -43.27 34.47 -14.48
N ALA A 364 -42.22 33.64 -14.52
CA ALA A 364 -42.34 32.19 -14.58
C ALA A 364 -43.07 31.64 -13.33
N ALA A 365 -42.73 32.13 -12.13
CA ALA A 365 -43.40 31.75 -10.89
C ALA A 365 -44.86 32.23 -10.84
N ALA A 366 -45.14 33.45 -11.29
CA ALA A 366 -46.48 34.00 -11.36
C ALA A 366 -47.38 33.20 -12.34
N MET A 367 -46.84 32.84 -13.51
CA MET A 367 -47.57 32.06 -14.50
C MET A 367 -47.79 30.62 -14.07
N ALA A 368 -46.79 29.96 -13.48
CA ALA A 368 -46.94 28.61 -12.92
C ALA A 368 -48.06 28.58 -11.86
N THR A 369 -48.09 29.60 -10.99
CA THR A 369 -49.13 29.72 -9.96
C THR A 369 -50.52 29.96 -10.57
N ARG A 370 -50.64 30.79 -11.61
CA ARG A 370 -51.91 30.99 -12.33
C ARG A 370 -52.44 29.72 -12.98
N VAL A 371 -51.54 28.90 -13.55
CA VAL A 371 -51.91 27.63 -14.14
C VAL A 371 -52.36 26.63 -13.07
N LEU A 372 -51.69 26.56 -11.92
CA LEU A 372 -52.12 25.72 -10.80
C LEU A 372 -53.51 26.10 -10.29
N LEU A 373 -53.76 27.40 -10.13
CA LEU A 373 -55.07 27.92 -9.71
C LEU A 373 -56.18 27.65 -10.73
N SER A 374 -55.85 27.64 -12.03
CA SER A 374 -56.81 27.34 -13.08
C SER A 374 -57.14 25.84 -13.19
N LEU A 375 -56.24 24.96 -12.76
CA LEU A 375 -56.44 23.50 -12.76
C LEU A 375 -57.16 22.99 -11.51
N LEU A 376 -56.73 23.44 -10.34
CA LEU A 376 -57.11 22.88 -9.03
C LEU A 376 -58.14 23.77 -8.30
N GLY A 377 -58.41 24.96 -8.82
CA GLY A 377 -59.23 25.97 -8.15
C GLY A 377 -58.42 26.87 -7.21
N PRO A 378 -59.02 27.94 -6.67
CA PRO A 378 -58.29 28.99 -5.96
C PRO A 378 -57.66 28.52 -4.64
N VAL A 379 -58.37 27.71 -3.86
CA VAL A 379 -57.89 27.25 -2.54
C VAL A 379 -56.86 26.12 -2.71
N ALA A 380 -57.22 25.05 -3.41
CA ALA A 380 -56.33 23.91 -3.61
C ALA A 380 -55.11 24.28 -4.48
N GLY A 381 -55.28 25.12 -5.51
CA GLY A 381 -54.16 25.58 -6.34
C GLY A 381 -53.16 26.43 -5.57
N TRP A 382 -53.61 27.25 -4.61
CA TRP A 382 -52.71 28.06 -3.78
C TRP A 382 -51.96 27.21 -2.76
N ILE A 383 -52.64 26.25 -2.12
CA ILE A 383 -52.00 25.28 -1.22
C ILE A 383 -50.94 24.47 -1.98
N THR A 384 -51.26 23.97 -3.17
CA THR A 384 -50.31 23.22 -4.00
C THR A 384 -49.12 24.10 -4.43
N ALA A 385 -49.36 25.35 -4.82
CA ALA A 385 -48.28 26.28 -5.17
C ALA A 385 -47.35 26.58 -3.97
N ALA A 386 -47.91 26.73 -2.77
CA ALA A 386 -47.14 26.93 -1.54
C ALA A 386 -46.29 25.70 -1.19
N VAL A 387 -46.87 24.50 -1.24
CA VAL A 387 -46.17 23.23 -0.97
C VAL A 387 -45.05 23.00 -1.99
N LEU A 388 -45.32 23.19 -3.28
CA LEU A 388 -44.31 23.05 -4.33
C LEU A 388 -43.21 24.11 -4.19
N GLY A 389 -43.55 25.34 -3.81
CA GLY A 389 -42.58 26.41 -3.56
C GLY A 389 -41.61 26.05 -2.42
N VAL A 390 -42.12 25.54 -1.29
CA VAL A 390 -41.29 25.09 -0.16
C VAL A 390 -40.44 23.88 -0.55
N ALA A 391 -41.03 22.88 -1.21
CA ALA A 391 -40.31 21.69 -1.68
C ALA A 391 -39.19 22.04 -2.65
N GLN A 392 -39.44 22.99 -3.56
CA GLN A 392 -38.47 23.49 -4.52
C GLN A 392 -37.31 24.25 -3.84
N ILE A 393 -37.59 25.12 -2.86
CA ILE A 393 -36.54 25.80 -2.10
C ILE A 393 -35.68 24.78 -1.33
N GLY A 394 -36.29 23.78 -0.70
CA GLY A 394 -35.59 22.73 0.03
C GLY A 394 -34.71 21.86 -0.88
N LEU A 395 -35.27 21.38 -2.00
CA LEU A 395 -34.55 20.53 -2.96
C LEU A 395 -33.40 21.28 -3.63
N VAL A 396 -33.68 22.45 -4.21
CA VAL A 396 -32.66 23.25 -4.90
C VAL A 396 -31.62 23.74 -3.90
N GLY A 397 -32.04 24.19 -2.72
CA GLY A 397 -31.14 24.61 -1.63
C GLY A 397 -30.20 23.50 -1.19
N TRP A 398 -30.71 22.27 -1.03
CA TRP A 398 -29.89 21.12 -0.67
C TRP A 398 -28.92 20.74 -1.79
N VAL A 399 -29.37 20.62 -3.04
CA VAL A 399 -28.50 20.27 -4.18
C VAL A 399 -27.38 21.29 -4.35
N TRP A 400 -27.71 22.59 -4.35
CA TRP A 400 -26.74 23.67 -4.53
C TRP A 400 -25.76 23.80 -3.35
N LYS A 401 -26.24 23.56 -2.12
CA LYS A 401 -25.36 23.49 -0.95
C LYS A 401 -24.43 22.28 -1.03
N SER A 402 -24.93 21.10 -1.39
CA SER A 402 -24.13 19.87 -1.46
C SER A 402 -23.08 19.95 -2.56
N LEU A 403 -23.40 20.52 -3.72
CA LEU A 403 -22.46 20.75 -4.83
C LEU A 403 -21.30 21.68 -4.46
N SER A 404 -21.44 22.50 -3.40
CA SER A 404 -20.36 23.34 -2.91
C SER A 404 -19.23 22.55 -2.21
N TYR A 405 -19.50 21.30 -1.79
CA TYR A 405 -18.58 20.50 -0.97
C TYR A 405 -18.35 19.08 -1.48
N THR A 406 -19.27 18.52 -2.27
CA THR A 406 -19.28 17.13 -2.73
C THR A 406 -20.06 16.96 -4.04
N ASP A 407 -19.70 15.97 -4.86
CA ASP A 407 -20.48 15.62 -6.05
C ASP A 407 -21.85 15.03 -5.66
N VAL A 408 -22.90 15.52 -6.32
CA VAL A 408 -24.28 15.06 -6.13
C VAL A 408 -24.64 14.11 -7.26
N ALA A 409 -25.25 12.96 -6.94
CA ALA A 409 -25.71 12.00 -7.94
C ALA A 409 -26.60 12.67 -9.00
N ALA A 410 -26.39 12.33 -10.28
CA ALA A 410 -27.04 12.97 -11.43
C ALA A 410 -28.58 13.04 -11.32
N GLY A 411 -29.22 12.03 -10.72
CA GLY A 411 -30.67 12.00 -10.54
C GLY A 411 -31.22 13.16 -9.70
N TRP A 412 -30.50 13.59 -8.65
CA TRP A 412 -30.91 14.71 -7.81
C TRP A 412 -30.71 16.06 -8.51
N GLN A 413 -29.67 16.19 -9.33
CA GLN A 413 -29.43 17.38 -10.14
C GLN A 413 -30.51 17.57 -11.21
N ILE A 414 -30.88 16.48 -11.89
CA ILE A 414 -31.99 16.47 -12.85
C ILE A 414 -33.28 16.91 -12.17
N LEU A 415 -33.58 16.38 -10.98
CA LEU A 415 -34.79 16.76 -10.24
C LEU A 415 -34.79 18.24 -9.84
N ALA A 416 -33.66 18.80 -9.41
CA ALA A 416 -33.55 20.22 -9.08
C ALA A 416 -33.72 21.11 -10.32
N ASN A 417 -33.18 20.70 -11.47
CA ASN A 417 -33.28 21.43 -12.73
C ASN A 417 -34.69 21.37 -13.36
N LEU A 418 -35.57 20.48 -12.91
CA LEU A 418 -37.00 20.54 -13.24
C LEU A 418 -37.72 21.71 -12.53
N SER A 419 -37.02 22.45 -11.68
CA SER A 419 -37.58 23.59 -10.97
C SER A 419 -37.17 24.93 -11.59
N PRO A 420 -38.09 25.91 -11.70
CA PRO A 420 -37.76 27.25 -12.16
C PRO A 420 -36.72 27.97 -11.28
N LEU A 421 -36.63 27.63 -9.99
CA LEU A 421 -35.69 28.25 -9.05
C LEU A 421 -34.25 27.84 -9.34
N SER A 422 -34.00 26.60 -9.78
CA SER A 422 -32.64 26.17 -10.16
C SER A 422 -32.11 27.01 -11.32
N TRP A 423 -32.95 27.29 -12.32
CA TRP A 423 -32.58 28.14 -13.47
C TRP A 423 -32.38 29.60 -13.08
N ALA A 424 -33.25 30.15 -12.23
CA ALA A 424 -33.07 31.52 -11.74
C ALA A 424 -31.79 31.65 -10.90
N THR A 425 -31.48 30.65 -10.08
CA THR A 425 -30.25 30.59 -9.29
C THR A 425 -29.03 30.49 -10.20
N ALA A 426 -29.04 29.58 -11.18
CA ALA A 426 -27.96 29.40 -12.15
C ALA A 426 -27.70 30.64 -13.02
N GLY A 427 -28.75 31.27 -13.52
CA GLY A 427 -28.65 32.51 -14.27
C GLY A 427 -28.06 33.64 -13.43
N LEU A 428 -28.41 33.70 -12.14
CA LEU A 428 -27.93 34.77 -11.27
C LEU A 428 -26.48 34.56 -10.82
N THR A 429 -26.10 33.32 -10.52
CA THR A 429 -24.70 32.98 -10.19
C THR A 429 -23.76 33.13 -11.37
N THR A 430 -24.20 32.77 -12.59
CA THR A 430 -23.36 32.91 -13.80
C THR A 430 -23.07 34.37 -14.09
N VAL A 431 -24.09 35.23 -14.00
CA VAL A 431 -23.94 36.68 -14.18
C VAL A 431 -23.06 37.27 -13.10
N GLY A 432 -23.23 36.84 -11.84
CA GLY A 432 -22.45 37.33 -10.70
C GLY A 432 -21.00 36.85 -10.66
N ASN A 433 -20.65 35.74 -11.33
CA ASN A 433 -19.30 35.14 -11.28
C ASN A 433 -18.58 35.13 -12.64
N ALA A 434 -19.14 35.78 -13.68
CA ALA A 434 -18.63 35.73 -15.05
C ALA A 434 -18.32 34.29 -15.57
N ALA A 435 -19.12 33.32 -15.11
CA ALA A 435 -18.95 31.90 -15.44
C ALA A 435 -19.41 31.59 -16.88
N THR A 436 -19.43 30.31 -17.26
CA THR A 436 -19.71 29.88 -18.64
C THR A 436 -21.01 30.51 -19.20
N PRO A 437 -20.96 31.31 -20.28
CA PRO A 437 -22.12 32.02 -20.82
C PRO A 437 -23.28 31.12 -21.22
N GLN A 438 -22.99 29.85 -21.53
CA GLN A 438 -23.98 28.84 -21.94
C GLN A 438 -25.05 28.61 -20.86
N VAL A 439 -24.66 28.60 -19.58
CA VAL A 439 -25.60 28.39 -18.45
C VAL A 439 -26.56 29.57 -18.32
N LEU A 440 -26.07 30.81 -18.53
CA LEU A 440 -26.91 32.01 -18.53
C LEU A 440 -27.95 31.99 -19.65
N TRP A 441 -27.53 31.70 -20.89
CA TRP A 441 -28.45 31.65 -22.03
C TRP A 441 -29.51 30.58 -21.86
N LEU A 442 -29.14 29.42 -21.30
CA LEU A 442 -30.07 28.34 -21.05
C LEU A 442 -31.07 28.69 -19.94
N ALA A 443 -30.62 29.30 -18.85
CA ALA A 443 -31.49 29.81 -17.79
C ALA A 443 -32.49 30.86 -18.31
N LEU A 444 -32.03 31.83 -19.10
CA LEU A 444 -32.88 32.84 -19.73
C LEU A 444 -33.87 32.21 -20.72
N GLY A 445 -33.42 31.23 -21.51
CA GLY A 445 -34.26 30.50 -22.45
C GLY A 445 -35.39 29.74 -21.77
N VAL A 446 -35.09 29.01 -20.68
CA VAL A 446 -36.09 28.25 -19.93
C VAL A 446 -37.09 29.19 -19.24
N LEU A 447 -36.62 30.18 -18.48
CA LEU A 447 -37.50 31.11 -17.76
C LEU A 447 -38.32 31.98 -18.72
N GLY A 448 -37.70 32.42 -19.82
CA GLY A 448 -38.37 33.18 -20.88
C GLY A 448 -39.47 32.38 -21.58
N ALA A 449 -39.17 31.13 -21.97
CA ALA A 449 -40.16 30.25 -22.58
C ALA A 449 -41.32 29.92 -21.61
N MET A 450 -41.04 29.72 -20.32
CA MET A 450 -42.07 29.57 -19.30
C MET A 450 -42.96 30.82 -19.15
N ALA A 451 -42.34 32.01 -19.15
CA ALA A 451 -43.08 33.26 -19.09
C ALA A 451 -43.99 33.44 -20.32
N VAL A 452 -43.46 33.24 -21.53
CA VAL A 452 -44.23 33.41 -22.78
C VAL A 452 -45.36 32.40 -22.89
N THR A 453 -45.10 31.11 -22.62
CA THR A 453 -46.13 30.05 -22.67
C THR A 453 -47.22 30.29 -21.64
N GLY A 454 -46.85 30.73 -20.43
CA GLY A 454 -47.79 31.10 -19.38
C GLY A 454 -48.70 32.27 -19.77
N VAL A 455 -48.12 33.36 -20.31
CA VAL A 455 -48.87 34.53 -20.75
C VAL A 455 -49.80 34.21 -21.92
N ALA A 456 -49.32 33.46 -22.91
CA ALA A 456 -50.14 33.01 -24.04
C ALA A 456 -51.30 32.12 -23.57
N GLY A 457 -51.05 31.19 -22.64
CA GLY A 457 -52.06 30.32 -22.05
C GLY A 457 -53.16 31.09 -21.32
N VAL A 458 -52.78 32.09 -20.51
CA VAL A 458 -53.71 32.96 -19.77
C VAL A 458 -54.51 33.86 -20.71
N ALA A 459 -53.88 34.44 -21.73
CA ALA A 459 -54.53 35.31 -22.72
C ALA A 459 -55.54 34.56 -23.61
N LEU A 460 -55.27 33.30 -23.93
CA LEU A 460 -56.20 32.45 -24.66
C LEU A 460 -57.41 32.06 -23.77
N GLY A 461 -57.18 31.81 -22.48
CA GLY A 461 -58.24 31.44 -21.52
C GLY A 461 -59.26 32.55 -21.24
N SER A 462 -58.88 33.83 -21.31
CA SER A 462 -59.78 34.96 -21.06
C SER A 462 -60.75 35.26 -22.22
N ARG A 463 -60.36 34.95 -23.47
CA ARG A 463 -61.18 35.20 -24.67
C ARG A 463 -62.37 34.25 -24.86
N GLY A 464 -62.51 33.20 -24.03
CA GLY A 464 -63.61 32.23 -24.11
C GLY A 464 -64.75 32.47 -23.11
N ARG A 465 -64.84 33.64 -22.49
CA ARG A 465 -65.83 33.99 -21.44
C ARG A 465 -66.58 35.31 -21.71
N HIS A 466 -66.71 35.69 -22.97
CA HIS A 466 -67.68 36.71 -23.39
C HIS A 466 -68.86 36.06 -24.08
#